data_AF-A0A2E4DFF9-F1
#
_entry.id   AF-A0A2E4DFF9-F1
#
_cell.length_a   1.000
_cell.length_b   1.000
_cell.length_c   1.000
_cell.angle_alpha   90.00
_cell.angle_beta   90.00
_cell.angle_gamma   90.00
#
_symmetry.space_group_name_H-M   'P 1'
#
loop_
_entity.id
_entity.type
_entity.pdbx_description
1 polymer ?
#
loop_
_entity_poly.entity_id
_entity_poly.type
_entity_poly.pdbx_seq_one_letter_code
_entity_poly.pdbx_strand_id
1 'polypeptide(L)'
;MRVKELEKLLIKHKNLYYQGKPEISDSSYDQLEDELRALDPHNSVLEFVGSDLFNTKKIAHESKMLSLNKTYKLEELMRWKGSHDLISTFKIDGSSCSIVYEKGRFKIAKTRGDGKYGENISNKVLHMDHIPKVLTDDISCEIRGEIFCTEENFVALSKEMVALGFDKPTSQRNIVAGLLGRKENTHLSSYLSFQAFELIQENNSLETEQKKFQYLQKLGFSTPEVYLHKKESDIEQRLDETKSFMASGDYLIDGLVFSYNDLDLHANLGETAHHPRYKMAFKFQGDTKITTIKKISWQVSRNGILTPVANVEPVELSGAMVSRVTLHNFGMVEQHQLKAKDEIEIVRSGEVIPKFLSVVNSSKSPFKYPEKCPSCSEPTTVEDIRLFCHNDLCPDKIKDDILNYIKKIGIDDLSSKRLEELIKQKLVTDIPSLYDITVEQLLELDKVKEKLANKIVTNIQNSRDVDLITFLASLGISGGAFNKCEKVVMAGYDSIEKILKLSVQDLTQIESFAEKSAKEFIDSLQSKKETIKKLMTYGFSLDAPLAINSDSEIAGKKFCITGTLSMKRSDLQKIVKDNGGIVQSGVSGETDYLITNDEQSSSSKFKKAQSLNIPIISEEKFFKLIGK
;
A
#
# COMPACT_ATOMS: atom_id res chain seq x y z
N MET A 1 26.24 28.83 7.64
CA MET A 1 26.59 27.70 8.53
C MET A 1 25.67 27.65 9.73
N ARG A 2 25.57 28.74 10.53
CA ARG A 2 24.66 28.84 11.68
C ARG A 2 23.17 28.62 11.36
N VAL A 3 22.65 29.22 10.28
CA VAL A 3 21.24 29.03 9.84
C VAL A 3 20.91 27.54 9.67
N LYS A 4 21.74 26.77 8.94
CA LYS A 4 21.55 25.33 8.76
C LYS A 4 21.63 24.53 10.06
N GLU A 5 22.47 24.93 11.00
CA GLU A 5 22.54 24.30 12.33
C GLU A 5 21.26 24.56 13.13
N LEU A 6 20.76 25.79 13.11
CA LEU A 6 19.52 26.18 13.78
C LEU A 6 18.31 25.45 13.17
N GLU A 7 18.23 25.33 11.85
CA GLU A 7 17.21 24.54 11.16
C GLU A 7 17.20 23.08 11.67
N LYS A 8 18.38 22.44 11.71
CA LYS A 8 18.51 21.04 12.18
C LYS A 8 18.11 20.90 13.65
N LEU A 9 18.56 21.80 14.52
CA LEU A 9 18.21 21.79 15.94
C LEU A 9 16.71 22.00 16.17
N LEU A 10 16.11 23.00 15.51
CA LEU A 10 14.68 23.29 15.62
C LEU A 10 13.84 22.11 15.12
N ILE A 11 14.17 21.51 13.98
CA ILE A 11 13.47 20.33 13.47
C ILE A 11 13.61 19.14 14.44
N LYS A 12 14.80 18.91 15.00
CA LYS A 12 15.04 17.84 15.99
C LYS A 12 14.19 18.03 17.24
N HIS A 13 14.27 19.21 17.87
CA HIS A 13 13.58 19.46 19.14
C HIS A 13 12.06 19.54 18.98
N LYS A 14 11.58 20.05 17.84
CA LYS A 14 10.15 20.03 17.51
C LYS A 14 9.62 18.61 17.36
N ASN A 15 10.37 17.73 16.68
CA ASN A 15 10.04 16.30 16.59
C ASN A 15 9.93 15.65 17.99
N LEU A 16 10.92 15.88 18.85
CA LEU A 16 10.97 15.32 20.20
C LEU A 16 9.82 15.79 21.08
N TYR A 17 9.46 17.08 20.99
CA TYR A 17 8.33 17.66 21.68
C TYR A 17 7.01 16.95 21.31
N TYR A 18 6.72 16.80 20.02
CA TYR A 18 5.51 16.09 19.55
C TYR A 18 5.50 14.58 19.86
N GLN A 19 6.66 13.97 20.09
CA GLN A 19 6.79 12.59 20.54
C GLN A 19 6.61 12.43 22.06
N GLY A 20 6.43 13.52 22.81
CA GLY A 20 6.34 13.52 24.27
C GLY A 20 7.68 13.26 24.97
N LYS A 21 8.81 13.53 24.30
CA LYS A 21 10.17 13.33 24.82
C LYS A 21 11.04 14.61 24.64
N PRO A 22 10.61 15.79 25.10
CA PRO A 22 11.39 17.01 24.93
C PRO A 22 12.75 16.92 25.65
N GLU A 23 13.82 17.29 24.96
CA GLU A 23 15.19 17.34 25.50
C GLU A 23 15.56 18.73 26.06
N ILE A 24 14.84 19.77 25.63
CA ILE A 24 15.09 21.17 26.02
C ILE A 24 13.79 21.81 26.51
N SER A 25 13.92 22.87 27.31
CA SER A 25 12.77 23.65 27.78
C SER A 25 12.15 24.49 26.65
N ASP A 26 10.85 24.83 26.77
CA ASP A 26 10.16 25.69 25.81
C ASP A 26 10.90 27.04 25.64
N SER A 27 11.40 27.63 26.73
CA SER A 27 12.20 28.86 26.67
C SER A 27 13.51 28.70 25.88
N SER A 28 14.16 27.54 25.94
CA SER A 28 15.36 27.25 25.15
C SER A 28 15.04 27.03 23.68
N TYR A 29 13.87 26.45 23.38
CA TYR A 29 13.37 26.30 22.02
C TYR A 29 13.05 27.67 21.40
N ASP A 30 12.34 28.53 22.14
CA ASP A 30 12.00 29.89 21.71
C ASP A 30 13.26 30.72 21.42
N GLN A 31 14.32 30.58 22.22
CA GLN A 31 15.61 31.23 21.95
C GLN A 31 16.24 30.79 20.62
N LEU A 32 16.19 29.50 20.30
CA LEU A 32 16.68 29.00 19.00
C LEU A 32 15.81 29.50 17.84
N GLU A 33 14.50 29.61 18.06
CA GLU A 33 13.55 30.09 17.07
C GLU A 33 13.73 31.59 16.81
N ASP A 34 13.91 32.39 17.86
CA ASP A 34 14.21 33.82 17.76
C ASP A 34 15.56 34.10 17.11
N GLU A 35 16.58 33.28 17.41
CA GLU A 35 17.88 33.37 16.75
C GLU A 35 17.74 33.09 15.24
N LEU A 36 16.98 32.06 14.86
CA LEU A 36 16.71 31.78 13.44
C LEU A 36 15.90 32.90 12.80
N ARG A 37 14.88 33.42 13.48
CA ARG A 37 14.03 34.53 13.00
C ARG A 37 14.81 35.81 12.80
N ALA A 38 15.83 36.07 13.61
CA ALA A 38 16.72 37.22 13.44
C ALA A 38 17.66 37.05 12.23
N LEU A 39 18.11 35.82 11.95
CA LEU A 39 19.06 35.52 10.88
C LEU A 39 18.41 35.30 9.52
N ASP A 40 17.25 34.66 9.49
CA ASP A 40 16.47 34.33 8.29
C ASP A 40 14.97 34.40 8.61
N PRO A 41 14.36 35.60 8.60
CA PRO A 41 12.97 35.81 9.00
C PRO A 41 11.95 35.05 8.14
N HIS A 42 12.32 34.66 6.92
CA HIS A 42 11.45 33.96 5.97
C HIS A 42 11.77 32.46 5.90
N ASN A 43 12.57 31.96 6.83
CA ASN A 43 12.97 30.56 6.86
C ASN A 43 11.75 29.65 6.99
N SER A 44 11.66 28.66 6.11
CA SER A 44 10.57 27.67 6.12
C SER A 44 10.40 26.94 7.46
N VAL A 45 11.48 26.81 8.26
CA VAL A 45 11.44 26.19 9.59
C VAL A 45 10.58 26.96 10.60
N LEU A 46 10.53 28.28 10.47
CA LEU A 46 9.76 29.18 11.34
C LEU A 46 8.25 29.12 11.04
N GLU A 47 7.89 28.80 9.79
CA GLU A 47 6.50 28.70 9.34
C GLU A 47 5.87 27.31 9.61
N PHE A 48 6.66 26.33 10.07
CA PHE A 48 6.15 24.99 10.41
C PHE A 48 5.27 25.03 11.68
N VAL A 49 4.01 25.42 11.57
CA VAL A 49 3.05 25.39 12.68
C VAL A 49 2.11 24.21 12.50
N GLY A 50 1.96 23.36 13.54
CA GLY A 50 0.93 22.33 13.62
C GLY A 50 1.43 20.89 13.87
N SER A 51 0.57 20.10 14.53
CA SER A 51 0.78 18.69 14.86
C SER A 51 0.76 17.74 13.66
N ASP A 52 0.21 18.17 12.53
CA ASP A 52 -0.07 17.30 11.38
C ASP A 52 1.20 16.89 10.61
N LEU A 53 2.24 17.72 10.57
CA LEU A 53 3.54 17.40 9.95
C LEU A 53 4.28 16.25 10.64
N PHE A 54 4.00 16.06 11.93
CA PHE A 54 4.65 15.07 12.80
C PHE A 54 3.78 13.83 13.04
N ASN A 55 2.56 13.83 12.52
CA ASN A 55 1.62 12.74 12.63
C ASN A 55 1.80 11.75 11.47
N THR A 56 2.12 10.48 11.75
CA THR A 56 2.33 9.43 10.74
C THR A 56 1.03 8.83 10.17
N LYS A 57 -0.09 9.56 10.24
CA LYS A 57 -1.38 9.10 9.70
C LYS A 57 -1.32 8.96 8.17
N LYS A 58 -2.22 8.12 7.65
CA LYS A 58 -2.43 7.98 6.21
C LYS A 58 -3.11 9.24 5.64
N ILE A 59 -2.60 9.74 4.53
CA ILE A 59 -3.08 10.92 3.81
C ILE A 59 -3.43 10.51 2.38
N ALA A 60 -4.54 11.02 1.87
CA ALA A 60 -4.94 10.76 0.49
C ALA A 60 -3.99 11.45 -0.51
N HIS A 61 -3.74 10.78 -1.63
CA HIS A 61 -3.13 11.39 -2.81
C HIS A 61 -4.21 12.16 -3.60
N GLU A 62 -3.87 13.34 -4.10
CA GLU A 62 -4.82 14.16 -4.88
C GLU A 62 -5.06 13.53 -6.25
N SER A 63 -3.99 13.04 -6.86
CA SER A 63 -4.01 12.16 -8.03
C SER A 63 -3.42 10.80 -7.65
N LYS A 64 -3.94 9.70 -8.19
CA LYS A 64 -3.43 8.36 -7.83
C LYS A 64 -1.95 8.22 -8.18
N MET A 65 -1.20 7.57 -7.30
CA MET A 65 0.17 7.12 -7.60
C MET A 65 0.12 5.68 -8.13
N LEU A 66 0.08 5.55 -9.46
CA LEU A 66 0.01 4.26 -10.13
C LEU A 66 1.37 3.55 -10.21
N SER A 67 1.33 2.25 -10.49
CA SER A 67 2.54 1.49 -10.84
C SER A 67 2.79 1.58 -12.34
N LEU A 68 3.98 1.21 -12.81
CA LEU A 68 4.28 1.16 -14.25
C LEU A 68 3.90 -0.19 -14.85
N ASN A 69 3.49 -0.19 -16.13
CA ASN A 69 3.54 -1.41 -16.92
C ASN A 69 5.01 -1.84 -17.07
N LYS A 70 5.27 -3.12 -17.33
CA LYS A 70 6.64 -3.63 -17.46
C LYS A 70 6.79 -4.58 -18.63
N THR A 71 7.97 -4.55 -19.23
CA THR A 71 8.44 -5.55 -20.17
C THR A 71 9.88 -5.99 -19.83
N TYR A 72 10.25 -7.15 -20.36
CA TYR A 72 11.60 -7.72 -20.28
C TYR A 72 12.21 -7.94 -21.67
N LYS A 73 11.47 -7.62 -22.75
CA LYS A 73 11.85 -7.93 -24.12
C LYS A 73 11.90 -6.66 -24.95
N LEU A 74 13.00 -6.47 -25.67
CA LEU A 74 13.19 -5.30 -26.54
C LEU A 74 12.09 -5.23 -27.61
N GLU A 75 11.74 -6.37 -28.21
CA GLU A 75 10.67 -6.48 -29.20
C GLU A 75 9.33 -5.91 -28.71
N GLU A 76 8.97 -6.17 -27.44
CA GLU A 76 7.74 -5.64 -26.84
C GLU A 76 7.84 -4.13 -26.60
N LEU A 77 9.01 -3.63 -26.18
CA LEU A 77 9.29 -2.20 -26.05
C LEU A 77 9.17 -1.48 -27.40
N MET A 78 9.74 -2.06 -28.46
CA MET A 78 9.69 -1.49 -29.81
C MET A 78 8.27 -1.48 -30.38
N ARG A 79 7.50 -2.54 -30.14
CA ARG A 79 6.08 -2.58 -30.51
C ARG A 79 5.26 -1.52 -29.76
N TRP A 80 5.53 -1.32 -28.46
CA TRP A 80 4.87 -0.28 -27.69
C TRP A 80 5.29 1.12 -28.16
N LYS A 81 6.57 1.35 -28.44
CA LYS A 81 7.09 2.63 -28.98
C LYS A 81 6.33 3.05 -30.25
N GLY A 82 6.18 2.14 -31.20
CA GLY A 82 5.69 2.48 -32.53
C GLY A 82 6.55 3.57 -33.18
N SER A 83 5.90 4.60 -33.73
CA SER A 83 6.56 5.72 -34.41
C SER A 83 6.96 6.90 -33.50
N HIS A 84 6.66 6.83 -32.19
CA HIS A 84 6.85 7.97 -31.29
C HIS A 84 8.26 8.03 -30.72
N ASP A 85 8.76 9.24 -30.43
CA ASP A 85 10.00 9.45 -29.69
C ASP A 85 9.83 9.04 -28.22
N LEU A 86 10.84 8.36 -27.68
CA LEU A 86 10.87 7.98 -26.26
C LEU A 86 11.95 8.77 -25.54
N ILE A 87 11.69 9.09 -24.28
CA ILE A 87 12.76 9.37 -23.32
C ILE A 87 12.95 8.19 -22.39
N SER A 88 14.18 7.99 -21.91
CA SER A 88 14.45 7.05 -20.83
C SER A 88 15.16 7.69 -19.65
N THR A 89 14.86 7.18 -18.47
CA THR A 89 15.57 7.47 -17.23
C THR A 89 15.87 6.17 -16.50
N PHE A 90 16.90 6.18 -15.63
CA PHE A 90 17.10 5.05 -14.73
C PHE A 90 15.88 4.84 -13.84
N LYS A 91 15.51 3.57 -13.67
CA LYS A 91 14.47 3.17 -12.74
C LYS A 91 15.11 2.93 -11.38
N ILE A 92 15.18 4.00 -10.59
CA ILE A 92 15.80 4.01 -9.27
C ILE A 92 15.10 3.00 -8.37
N ASP A 93 15.89 2.23 -7.64
CA ASP A 93 15.41 1.25 -6.70
C ASP A 93 15.33 1.83 -5.28
N GLY A 94 14.14 2.27 -4.89
CA GLY A 94 13.92 2.92 -3.61
C GLY A 94 12.48 2.87 -3.14
N SER A 95 12.01 4.00 -2.61
CA SER A 95 10.62 4.20 -2.20
C SER A 95 10.06 5.48 -2.82
N SER A 96 9.01 5.35 -3.63
CA SER A 96 8.34 6.49 -4.23
C SER A 96 7.74 7.42 -3.18
N CYS A 97 7.93 8.72 -3.41
CA CYS A 97 7.51 9.81 -2.55
C CYS A 97 6.79 10.88 -3.38
N SER A 98 5.75 11.46 -2.79
CA SER A 98 5.01 12.61 -3.31
C SER A 98 5.21 13.77 -2.34
N ILE A 99 5.69 14.90 -2.86
CA ILE A 99 5.99 16.12 -2.10
C ILE A 99 5.12 17.24 -2.66
N VAL A 100 4.25 17.78 -1.83
CA VAL A 100 3.35 18.87 -2.21
C VAL A 100 3.95 20.19 -1.75
N TYR A 101 3.96 21.14 -2.66
CA TYR A 101 4.32 22.53 -2.42
C TYR A 101 3.08 23.42 -2.60
N GLU A 102 2.95 24.43 -1.77
CA GLU A 102 1.93 25.46 -1.88
C GLU A 102 2.64 26.81 -1.93
N LYS A 103 2.41 27.58 -3.01
CA LYS A 103 3.09 28.88 -3.21
C LYS A 103 4.61 28.79 -3.06
N GLY A 104 5.20 27.81 -3.74
CA GLY A 104 6.63 27.51 -3.71
C GLY A 104 7.13 26.91 -2.39
N ARG A 105 6.31 26.75 -1.35
CA ARG A 105 6.76 26.32 -0.02
C ARG A 105 6.37 24.88 0.28
N PHE A 106 7.28 24.12 0.87
CA PHE A 106 7.05 22.73 1.27
C PHE A 106 5.84 22.64 2.21
N LYS A 107 4.85 21.83 1.83
CA LYS A 107 3.63 21.63 2.60
C LYS A 107 3.57 20.25 3.25
N ILE A 108 3.75 19.20 2.46
CA ILE A 108 3.64 17.82 2.97
C ILE A 108 4.39 16.83 2.08
N ALA A 109 4.98 15.81 2.68
CA ALA A 109 5.52 14.66 1.96
C ALA A 109 4.85 13.36 2.40
N LYS A 110 4.54 12.50 1.43
CA LYS A 110 3.84 11.24 1.65
C LYS A 110 4.41 10.10 0.82
N THR A 111 4.45 8.90 1.39
CA THR A 111 4.83 7.68 0.65
C THR A 111 3.74 7.31 -0.36
N ARG A 112 4.04 6.42 -1.30
CA ARG A 112 3.02 5.88 -2.21
C ARG A 112 1.87 5.17 -1.49
N GLY A 113 2.20 4.33 -0.50
CA GLY A 113 1.23 3.43 0.15
C GLY A 113 0.52 2.52 -0.85
N ASP A 114 -0.82 2.53 -0.84
CA ASP A 114 -1.66 1.75 -1.77
C ASP A 114 -1.94 2.48 -3.10
N GLY A 115 -1.36 3.66 -3.30
CA GLY A 115 -1.56 4.53 -4.46
C GLY A 115 -2.71 5.52 -4.32
N LYS A 116 -3.64 5.29 -3.37
CA LYS A 116 -4.71 6.24 -3.00
C LYS A 116 -4.41 6.93 -1.67
N TYR A 117 -3.81 6.22 -0.73
CA TYR A 117 -3.39 6.71 0.58
C TYR A 117 -1.92 6.39 0.81
N GLY A 118 -1.16 7.41 1.20
CA GLY A 118 0.24 7.35 1.60
C GLY A 118 0.44 7.65 3.08
N GLU A 119 1.55 7.25 3.66
CA GLU A 119 1.92 7.66 5.02
C GLU A 119 2.59 9.03 5.01
N ASN A 120 2.26 9.90 5.97
CA ASN A 120 2.98 11.15 6.16
C ASN A 120 4.43 10.90 6.57
N ILE A 121 5.36 11.38 5.76
CA ILE A 121 6.81 11.32 6.03
C ILE A 121 7.46 12.70 6.02
N SER A 122 6.67 13.77 6.21
CA SER A 122 7.16 15.15 6.21
C SER A 122 8.29 15.33 7.22
N ASN A 123 8.11 14.83 8.44
CA ASN A 123 9.13 14.90 9.48
C ASN A 123 10.46 14.21 9.16
N LYS A 124 10.50 13.32 8.16
CA LYS A 124 11.71 12.64 7.66
C LYS A 124 12.32 13.39 6.48
N VAL A 125 11.47 13.81 5.54
CA VAL A 125 11.86 14.62 4.38
C VAL A 125 12.48 15.95 4.80
N LEU A 126 12.09 16.50 5.95
CA LEU A 126 12.71 17.70 6.51
C LEU A 126 14.20 17.54 6.83
N HIS A 127 14.68 16.32 7.11
CA HIS A 127 16.11 16.04 7.34
C HIS A 127 16.91 15.83 6.05
N MET A 128 16.24 15.71 4.89
CA MET A 128 16.90 15.46 3.60
C MET A 128 17.30 16.80 2.95
N ASP A 129 18.61 17.04 2.87
CA ASP A 129 19.18 18.29 2.35
C ASP A 129 18.94 18.48 0.84
N HIS A 130 18.78 17.39 0.07
CA HIS A 130 18.56 17.42 -1.39
C HIS A 130 17.12 17.75 -1.82
N ILE A 131 16.20 17.94 -0.87
CA ILE A 131 14.81 18.30 -1.14
C ILE A 131 14.62 19.78 -0.79
N PRO A 132 14.45 20.68 -1.79
CA PRO A 132 14.21 22.10 -1.56
C PRO A 132 13.02 22.32 -0.63
N LYS A 133 13.17 23.15 0.40
CA LYS A 133 12.03 23.52 1.27
C LYS A 133 11.24 24.71 0.71
N VAL A 134 11.91 25.51 -0.13
CA VAL A 134 11.33 26.58 -0.92
C VAL A 134 11.80 26.40 -2.36
N LEU A 135 10.86 26.40 -3.29
CA LEU A 135 11.11 26.33 -4.73
C LEU A 135 11.56 27.69 -5.25
N THR A 136 12.27 27.69 -6.37
CA THR A 136 12.70 28.91 -7.06
C THR A 136 11.54 29.71 -7.64
N ASP A 137 10.46 29.04 -8.03
CA ASP A 137 9.24 29.65 -8.55
C ASP A 137 8.11 29.56 -7.49
N ASP A 138 7.29 30.61 -7.38
CA ASP A 138 6.12 30.67 -6.48
C ASP A 138 4.93 29.91 -7.07
N ILE A 139 5.03 28.56 -7.07
CA ILE A 139 4.03 27.66 -7.66
C ILE A 139 3.47 26.66 -6.65
N SER A 140 2.19 26.32 -6.79
CA SER A 140 1.61 25.18 -6.09
C SER A 140 1.66 23.95 -6.98
N CYS A 141 2.35 22.91 -6.55
CA CYS A 141 2.57 21.69 -7.34
C CYS A 141 2.80 20.47 -6.46
N GLU A 142 2.66 19.29 -7.05
CA GLU A 142 3.09 18.02 -6.48
C GLU A 142 4.29 17.49 -7.28
N ILE A 143 5.41 17.29 -6.59
CA ILE A 143 6.64 16.71 -7.12
C ILE A 143 6.67 15.23 -6.72
N ARG A 144 6.77 14.32 -7.68
CA ARG A 144 7.01 12.90 -7.40
C ARG A 144 8.42 12.52 -7.75
N GLY A 145 8.98 11.66 -6.92
CA GLY A 145 10.31 11.13 -7.09
C GLY A 145 10.52 9.85 -6.32
N GLU A 146 11.75 9.35 -6.38
CA GLU A 146 12.16 8.17 -5.63
C GLU A 146 13.12 8.60 -4.52
N ILE A 147 12.84 8.16 -3.29
CA ILE A 147 13.79 8.24 -2.18
C ILE A 147 14.66 6.99 -2.23
N PHE A 148 15.97 7.14 -2.20
CA PHE A 148 16.94 6.05 -2.30
C PHE A 148 18.16 6.30 -1.40
N CYS A 149 19.11 5.37 -1.37
CA CYS A 149 20.33 5.49 -0.59
C CYS A 149 21.54 5.18 -1.47
N THR A 150 22.48 6.13 -1.59
CA THR A 150 23.72 5.92 -2.32
C THR A 150 24.65 4.99 -1.55
N GLU A 151 25.64 4.41 -2.21
CA GLU A 151 26.62 3.53 -1.57
C GLU A 151 27.41 4.26 -0.48
N GLU A 152 27.86 5.49 -0.76
CA GLU A 152 28.56 6.33 0.22
C GLU A 152 27.69 6.60 1.46
N ASN A 153 26.44 7.04 1.26
CA ASN A 153 25.53 7.32 2.36
C ASN A 153 25.17 6.05 3.13
N PHE A 154 25.06 4.91 2.46
CA PHE A 154 24.80 3.62 3.11
C PHE A 154 25.94 3.22 4.05
N VAL A 155 27.20 3.42 3.64
CA VAL A 155 28.37 3.16 4.48
C VAL A 155 28.39 4.11 5.68
N ALA A 156 28.12 5.40 5.48
CA ALA A 156 28.10 6.39 6.56
C ALA A 156 26.96 6.12 7.56
N LEU A 157 25.74 5.88 7.05
CA LEU A 157 24.57 5.51 7.85
C LEU A 157 24.81 4.23 8.65
N SER A 158 25.43 3.21 8.04
CA SER A 158 25.75 1.96 8.72
C SER A 158 26.63 2.18 9.96
N LYS A 159 27.62 3.08 9.86
CA LYS A 159 28.50 3.41 11.00
C LYS A 159 27.74 4.10 12.12
N GLU A 160 26.90 5.08 11.79
CA GLU A 160 26.09 5.79 12.78
C GLU A 160 25.06 4.88 13.45
N MET A 161 24.38 4.03 12.67
CA MET A 161 23.43 3.06 13.22
C MET A 161 24.08 2.12 14.25
N VAL A 162 25.28 1.62 13.97
CA VAL A 162 26.04 0.77 14.91
C VAL A 162 26.46 1.57 16.15
N ALA A 163 26.89 2.82 15.99
CA ALA A 163 27.24 3.70 17.12
C ALA A 163 26.04 3.97 18.04
N LEU A 164 24.82 4.02 17.49
CA LEU A 164 23.57 4.13 18.22
C LEU A 164 23.04 2.79 18.78
N GLY A 165 23.77 1.68 18.59
CA GLY A 165 23.41 0.35 19.09
C GLY A 165 22.40 -0.42 18.23
N PHE A 166 22.17 -0.01 16.99
CA PHE A 166 21.33 -0.74 16.03
C PHE A 166 22.12 -1.76 15.22
N ASP A 167 21.42 -2.77 14.69
CA ASP A 167 21.97 -3.70 13.71
C ASP A 167 22.41 -2.99 12.43
N LYS A 168 23.47 -3.50 11.81
CA LYS A 168 23.93 -3.03 10.51
C LYS A 168 22.83 -3.27 9.46
N PRO A 169 22.50 -2.26 8.62
CA PRO A 169 21.48 -2.43 7.60
C PRO A 169 21.90 -3.46 6.54
N THR A 170 20.92 -4.22 6.02
CA THR A 170 21.18 -5.37 5.13
C THR A 170 21.38 -4.99 3.66
N SER A 171 20.76 -3.91 3.20
CA SER A 171 20.88 -3.41 1.82
C SER A 171 20.40 -1.96 1.72
N GLN A 172 20.85 -1.25 0.67
CA GLN A 172 20.43 0.13 0.37
C GLN A 172 18.91 0.25 0.19
N ARG A 173 18.28 -0.68 -0.54
CA ARG A 173 16.82 -0.69 -0.74
C ARG A 173 16.06 -0.86 0.58
N ASN A 174 16.43 -1.86 1.38
CA ASN A 174 15.70 -2.18 2.60
C ASN A 174 15.82 -1.06 3.64
N ILE A 175 16.98 -0.39 3.70
CA ILE A 175 17.18 0.66 4.68
C ILE A 175 16.34 1.90 4.39
N VAL A 176 16.05 2.21 3.11
CA VAL A 176 15.13 3.31 2.75
C VAL A 176 13.77 3.08 3.39
N ALA A 177 13.14 1.93 3.12
CA ALA A 177 11.83 1.60 3.70
C ALA A 177 11.89 1.53 5.24
N GLY A 178 12.98 0.99 5.79
CA GLY A 178 13.21 0.90 7.23
C GLY A 178 13.25 2.28 7.91
N LEU A 179 13.99 3.24 7.34
CA LEU A 179 14.07 4.61 7.86
C LEU A 179 12.74 5.36 7.69
N LEU A 180 12.07 5.20 6.55
CA LEU A 180 10.77 5.84 6.31
C LEU A 180 9.67 5.33 7.26
N GLY A 181 9.74 4.07 7.69
CA GLY A 181 8.83 3.48 8.67
C GLY A 181 9.17 3.75 10.14
N ARG A 182 10.37 4.26 10.45
CA ARG A 182 10.79 4.54 11.84
C ARG A 182 10.02 5.72 12.44
N LYS A 183 9.67 5.60 13.72
CA LYS A 183 9.05 6.67 14.52
C LYS A 183 10.09 7.49 15.30
N GLU A 184 11.20 6.88 15.64
CA GLU A 184 12.31 7.48 16.39
C GLU A 184 13.55 7.59 15.51
N ASN A 185 14.50 8.45 15.90
CA ASN A 185 15.74 8.69 15.17
C ASN A 185 15.51 9.09 13.70
N THR A 186 14.49 9.93 13.47
CA THR A 186 14.09 10.38 12.13
C THR A 186 15.20 11.17 11.42
N HIS A 187 16.14 11.74 12.17
CA HIS A 187 17.32 12.44 11.64
C HIS A 187 18.18 11.55 10.75
N LEU A 188 18.20 10.22 10.97
CA LEU A 188 18.91 9.27 10.10
C LEU A 188 18.41 9.31 8.64
N SER A 189 17.23 9.90 8.39
CA SER A 189 16.72 10.14 7.04
C SER A 189 17.57 11.15 6.25
N SER A 190 18.47 11.90 6.88
CA SER A 190 19.42 12.80 6.20
C SER A 190 20.41 12.07 5.29
N TYR A 191 20.61 10.76 5.51
CA TYR A 191 21.42 9.91 4.64
C TYR A 191 20.68 9.43 3.39
N LEU A 192 19.37 9.69 3.29
CA LEU A 192 18.60 9.34 2.11
C LEU A 192 18.67 10.46 1.07
N SER A 193 18.73 10.04 -0.19
CA SER A 193 18.73 10.89 -1.37
C SER A 193 17.37 10.87 -2.04
N PHE A 194 17.08 11.89 -2.85
CA PHE A 194 15.84 11.99 -3.61
C PHE A 194 16.12 12.47 -5.03
N GLN A 195 15.48 11.84 -6.00
CA GLN A 195 15.48 12.32 -7.39
C GLN A 195 14.04 12.47 -7.89
N ALA A 196 13.72 13.66 -8.40
CA ALA A 196 12.41 13.99 -8.93
C ALA A 196 12.25 13.49 -10.37
N PHE A 197 11.09 12.93 -10.70
CA PHE A 197 10.77 12.44 -12.05
C PHE A 197 9.39 12.87 -12.57
N GLU A 198 8.54 13.45 -11.72
CA GLU A 198 7.21 13.91 -12.12
C GLU A 198 6.88 15.28 -11.51
N LEU A 199 6.20 16.10 -12.31
CA LEU A 199 5.64 17.38 -11.90
C LEU A 199 4.14 17.35 -12.19
N ILE A 200 3.33 17.49 -11.16
CA ILE A 200 1.89 17.62 -11.26
C ILE A 200 1.52 19.04 -10.84
N GLN A 201 0.98 19.81 -11.77
CA GLN A 201 0.62 21.21 -11.57
C GLN A 201 -0.62 21.53 -12.40
N GLU A 202 -1.49 22.41 -11.89
CA GLU A 202 -2.59 22.97 -12.68
C GLU A 202 -2.04 23.89 -13.78
N ASN A 203 -2.48 23.69 -15.04
CA ASN A 203 -2.07 24.47 -16.21
C ASN A 203 -0.57 24.42 -16.54
N ASN A 204 -0.02 23.21 -16.60
CA ASN A 204 1.35 23.01 -17.06
C ASN A 204 1.45 23.24 -18.58
N SER A 205 2.25 24.22 -19.01
CA SER A 205 2.50 24.54 -20.43
C SER A 205 3.67 23.77 -21.04
N LEU A 206 4.19 22.76 -20.34
CA LEU A 206 5.29 21.94 -20.84
C LEU A 206 4.79 21.01 -21.95
N GLU A 207 5.51 21.01 -23.08
CA GLU A 207 5.17 20.20 -24.26
C GLU A 207 5.81 18.80 -24.21
N THR A 208 6.95 18.66 -23.53
CA THR A 208 7.71 17.40 -23.54
C THR A 208 8.20 16.97 -22.16
N GLU A 209 8.33 15.66 -21.99
CA GLU A 209 8.96 15.07 -20.80
C GLU A 209 10.39 15.61 -20.60
N GLN A 210 11.16 15.80 -21.68
CA GLN A 210 12.50 16.38 -21.57
C GLN A 210 12.46 17.79 -20.96
N LYS A 211 11.55 18.67 -21.41
CA LYS A 211 11.36 20.01 -20.83
C LYS A 211 10.91 19.93 -19.37
N LYS A 212 10.10 18.93 -19.01
CA LYS A 212 9.68 18.69 -17.62
C LYS A 212 10.86 18.38 -16.70
N PHE A 213 11.77 17.49 -17.11
CA PHE A 213 12.98 17.20 -16.32
C PHE A 213 13.89 18.42 -16.18
N GLN A 214 14.06 19.21 -17.24
CA GLN A 214 14.80 20.49 -17.17
C GLN A 214 14.13 21.47 -16.19
N TYR A 215 12.80 21.52 -16.16
CA TYR A 215 12.07 22.38 -15.24
C TYR A 215 12.19 21.90 -13.78
N LEU A 216 12.14 20.59 -13.52
CA LEU A 216 12.42 20.02 -12.19
C LEU A 216 13.81 20.41 -11.68
N GLN A 217 14.83 20.40 -12.55
CA GLN A 217 16.18 20.87 -12.21
C GLN A 217 16.19 22.37 -11.88
N LYS A 218 15.48 23.21 -12.65
CA LYS A 218 15.33 24.65 -12.37
C LYS A 218 14.67 24.91 -11.00
N LEU A 219 13.74 24.04 -10.59
CA LEU A 219 13.10 24.10 -9.27
C LEU A 219 14.03 23.67 -8.11
N GLY A 220 15.25 23.24 -8.41
CA GLY A 220 16.27 22.88 -7.43
C GLY A 220 16.34 21.39 -7.10
N PHE A 221 15.65 20.53 -7.85
CA PHE A 221 15.72 19.08 -7.64
C PHE A 221 16.83 18.43 -8.44
N SER A 222 17.46 17.43 -7.85
CA SER A 222 18.18 16.41 -8.63
C SER A 222 17.18 15.55 -9.39
N THR A 223 17.51 15.18 -10.61
CA THR A 223 16.69 14.30 -11.46
C THR A 223 17.55 13.14 -11.97
N PRO A 224 16.94 11.98 -12.31
CA PRO A 224 17.67 10.97 -13.05
C PRO A 224 18.11 11.53 -14.41
N GLU A 225 19.15 10.94 -14.96
CA GLU A 225 19.67 11.29 -16.28
C GLU A 225 18.65 10.91 -17.37
N VAL A 226 18.38 11.84 -18.28
CA VAL A 226 17.36 11.72 -19.33
C VAL A 226 18.02 11.54 -20.69
N TYR A 227 17.64 10.49 -21.41
CA TYR A 227 18.07 10.25 -22.78
C TYR A 227 16.90 10.23 -23.74
N LEU A 228 17.00 10.97 -24.86
CA LEU A 228 16.04 10.95 -25.95
C LEU A 228 16.44 9.90 -27.00
N HIS A 229 15.52 9.00 -27.30
CA HIS A 229 15.69 7.89 -28.24
C HIS A 229 14.90 8.16 -29.52
N LYS A 230 15.64 8.35 -30.63
CA LYS A 230 15.03 8.54 -31.95
C LYS A 230 15.09 7.27 -32.78
N LYS A 231 16.07 6.42 -32.52
CA LYS A 231 16.30 5.15 -33.23
C LYS A 231 16.35 3.99 -32.25
N GLU A 232 16.12 2.78 -32.76
CA GLU A 232 16.21 1.54 -31.98
C GLU A 232 17.62 1.30 -31.42
N SER A 233 18.66 1.62 -32.21
CA SER A 233 20.07 1.53 -31.77
C SER A 233 20.37 2.36 -30.52
N ASP A 234 19.68 3.49 -30.33
CA ASP A 234 19.85 4.36 -29.17
C ASP A 234 19.36 3.66 -27.89
N ILE A 235 18.28 2.89 -28.03
CA ILE A 235 17.66 2.12 -26.94
C ILE A 235 18.56 0.95 -26.55
N GLU A 236 19.09 0.21 -27.52
CA GLU A 236 20.02 -0.90 -27.27
C GLU A 236 21.27 -0.44 -26.53
N GLN A 237 21.89 0.64 -27.00
CA GLN A 237 23.05 1.23 -26.32
C GLN A 237 22.70 1.62 -24.88
N ARG A 238 21.55 2.27 -24.67
CA ARG A 238 21.14 2.68 -23.33
C ARG A 238 20.85 1.50 -22.41
N LEU A 239 20.35 0.38 -22.95
CA LEU A 239 20.18 -0.85 -22.19
C LEU A 239 21.52 -1.43 -21.72
N ASP A 240 22.56 -1.39 -22.56
CA ASP A 240 23.89 -1.86 -22.18
C ASP A 240 24.55 -0.95 -21.14
N GLU A 241 24.44 0.38 -21.32
CA GLU A 241 24.85 1.36 -20.29
C GLU A 241 24.17 1.10 -18.95
N THR A 242 22.88 0.75 -18.98
CA THR A 242 22.11 0.45 -17.77
C THR A 242 22.63 -0.83 -17.09
N LYS A 243 23.00 -1.87 -17.84
CA LYS A 243 23.61 -3.07 -17.25
C LYS A 243 24.94 -2.75 -16.57
N SER A 244 25.77 -1.90 -17.19
CA SER A 244 27.02 -1.44 -16.57
C SER A 244 26.75 -0.65 -15.30
N PHE A 245 25.77 0.27 -15.31
CA PHE A 245 25.39 1.02 -14.12
C PHE A 245 24.81 0.12 -13.01
N MET A 246 24.01 -0.89 -13.35
CA MET A 246 23.53 -1.87 -12.35
C MET A 246 24.66 -2.62 -11.65
N ALA A 247 25.82 -2.80 -12.31
CA ALA A 247 26.96 -3.50 -11.74
C ALA A 247 27.87 -2.63 -10.86
N SER A 248 27.96 -1.32 -11.14
CA SER A 248 28.95 -0.44 -10.50
C SER A 248 28.43 0.96 -10.16
N GLY A 249 27.13 1.19 -10.24
CA GLY A 249 26.49 2.47 -9.98
C GLY A 249 26.53 2.83 -8.50
N ASP A 250 26.50 4.13 -8.22
CA ASP A 250 26.53 4.72 -6.89
C ASP A 250 25.20 4.57 -6.13
N TYR A 251 24.14 4.12 -6.80
CA TYR A 251 22.87 3.73 -6.21
C TYR A 251 22.20 2.60 -7.02
N LEU A 252 21.28 1.89 -6.37
CA LEU A 252 20.59 0.76 -6.99
C LEU A 252 19.54 1.24 -8.00
N ILE A 253 19.49 0.55 -9.13
CA ILE A 253 18.45 0.69 -10.15
C ILE A 253 17.95 -0.71 -10.55
N ASP A 254 16.69 -0.84 -10.91
CA ASP A 254 16.06 -2.11 -11.28
C ASP A 254 15.62 -2.16 -12.76
N GLY A 255 16.15 -1.24 -13.57
CA GLY A 255 15.93 -1.13 -15.01
C GLY A 255 15.88 0.30 -15.51
N LEU A 256 15.13 0.51 -16.60
CA LEU A 256 14.82 1.82 -17.18
C LEU A 256 13.32 2.10 -17.12
N VAL A 257 12.97 3.38 -17.02
CA VAL A 257 11.62 3.87 -17.32
C VAL A 257 11.66 4.55 -18.67
N PHE A 258 10.84 4.08 -19.61
CA PHE A 258 10.59 4.74 -20.88
C PHE A 258 9.26 5.50 -20.83
N SER A 259 9.25 6.72 -21.35
CA SER A 259 8.04 7.54 -21.50
C SER A 259 7.99 8.09 -22.92
N TYR A 260 6.79 8.25 -23.50
CA TYR A 260 6.68 9.06 -24.71
C TYR A 260 7.13 10.48 -24.43
N ASN A 261 7.93 11.07 -25.32
CA ASN A 261 8.47 12.39 -25.07
C ASN A 261 7.38 13.47 -25.14
N ASP A 262 6.36 13.30 -25.97
CA ASP A 262 5.25 14.23 -26.15
C ASP A 262 4.21 14.09 -25.01
N LEU A 263 3.94 15.19 -24.29
CA LEU A 263 3.00 15.23 -23.17
C LEU A 263 1.53 15.27 -23.60
N ASP A 264 1.21 15.78 -24.79
CA ASP A 264 -0.18 15.76 -25.30
C ASP A 264 -0.65 14.33 -25.53
N LEU A 265 0.27 13.45 -25.94
CA LEU A 265 0.01 12.03 -26.07
C LEU A 265 -0.34 11.37 -24.72
N HIS A 266 0.18 11.87 -23.60
CA HIS A 266 -0.11 11.32 -22.27
C HIS A 266 -1.56 11.58 -21.90
N ALA A 267 -2.05 12.79 -22.15
CA ALA A 267 -3.44 13.17 -21.91
C ALA A 267 -4.41 12.34 -22.77
N ASN A 268 -4.06 12.09 -24.04
CA ASN A 268 -4.88 11.32 -24.98
C ASN A 268 -4.92 9.82 -24.65
N LEU A 269 -3.78 9.23 -24.28
CA LEU A 269 -3.70 7.80 -23.95
C LEU A 269 -4.27 7.50 -22.56
N GLY A 270 -4.11 8.43 -21.62
CA GLY A 270 -4.56 8.28 -20.24
C GLY A 270 -3.94 7.08 -19.51
N GLU A 271 -4.71 6.53 -18.57
CA GLU A 271 -4.27 5.48 -17.66
C GLU A 271 -5.27 4.33 -17.56
N THR A 272 -4.78 3.17 -17.12
CA THR A 272 -5.61 2.05 -16.69
C THR A 272 -5.87 2.15 -15.18
N ALA A 273 -6.62 1.20 -14.61
CA ALA A 273 -6.78 1.10 -13.15
C ALA A 273 -5.45 0.89 -12.39
N HIS A 274 -4.37 0.46 -13.07
CA HIS A 274 -3.11 0.07 -12.45
C HIS A 274 -1.89 0.87 -12.92
N HIS A 275 -1.85 1.32 -14.19
CA HIS A 275 -0.68 1.95 -14.81
C HIS A 275 -1.02 2.96 -15.92
N PRO A 276 -0.19 3.99 -16.14
CA PRO A 276 -0.30 4.90 -17.29
C PRO A 276 0.03 4.17 -18.60
N ARG A 277 -0.64 4.50 -19.70
CA ARG A 277 -0.40 3.88 -21.01
C ARG A 277 0.82 4.46 -21.74
N TYR A 278 1.27 5.64 -21.30
CA TYR A 278 2.33 6.43 -21.89
C TYR A 278 3.71 6.26 -21.21
N LYS A 279 3.80 5.42 -20.17
CA LYS A 279 5.07 5.03 -19.54
C LYS A 279 5.18 3.52 -19.38
N MET A 280 6.38 2.98 -19.58
CA MET A 280 6.68 1.56 -19.40
C MET A 280 8.05 1.37 -18.76
N ALA A 281 8.14 0.46 -17.80
CA ALA A 281 9.41 0.02 -17.25
C ALA A 281 10.00 -1.10 -18.12
N PHE A 282 11.22 -0.92 -18.59
CA PHE A 282 12.02 -2.03 -19.09
C PHE A 282 12.84 -2.58 -17.94
N LYS A 283 12.59 -3.83 -17.56
CA LYS A 283 13.38 -4.52 -16.55
C LYS A 283 14.26 -5.54 -17.22
N PHE A 284 15.50 -5.64 -16.79
CA PHE A 284 16.29 -6.81 -17.10
C PHE A 284 15.64 -8.02 -16.43
N GLN A 285 15.68 -9.18 -17.07
CA GLN A 285 15.43 -10.41 -16.32
C GLN A 285 16.43 -10.37 -15.17
N GLY A 286 15.91 -10.33 -13.95
CA GLY A 286 16.74 -10.16 -12.76
C GLY A 286 17.79 -11.26 -12.73
N ASP A 287 18.89 -11.02 -12.01
CA ASP A 287 19.94 -12.01 -11.81
C ASP A 287 19.31 -13.38 -11.60
N THR A 288 19.75 -14.34 -12.41
CA THR A 288 19.41 -15.73 -12.14
C THR A 288 20.52 -16.33 -11.31
N LYS A 289 20.14 -17.21 -10.40
CA LYS A 289 21.10 -18.07 -9.71
C LYS A 289 20.66 -19.50 -9.86
N ILE A 290 21.67 -20.35 -9.94
CA ILE A 290 21.48 -21.79 -9.85
C ILE A 290 21.58 -22.16 -8.37
N THR A 291 20.63 -22.94 -7.88
CA THR A 291 20.66 -23.52 -6.55
C THR A 291 20.04 -24.90 -6.57
N THR A 292 20.34 -25.71 -5.56
CA THR A 292 19.84 -27.07 -5.44
C THR A 292 18.59 -27.12 -4.57
N ILE A 293 17.54 -27.82 -5.03
CA ILE A 293 16.36 -28.11 -4.20
C ILE A 293 16.75 -29.07 -3.07
N LYS A 294 16.66 -28.65 -1.81
CA LYS A 294 16.76 -29.57 -0.65
C LYS A 294 15.52 -30.45 -0.54
N LYS A 295 14.36 -29.82 -0.56
CA LYS A 295 13.05 -30.48 -0.48
C LYS A 295 11.94 -29.57 -0.99
N ILE A 296 10.88 -30.17 -1.51
CA ILE A 296 9.64 -29.47 -1.87
C ILE A 296 8.65 -29.61 -0.71
N SER A 297 8.30 -28.48 -0.09
CA SER A 297 7.24 -28.41 0.94
C SER A 297 5.93 -27.96 0.30
N TRP A 298 4.80 -28.42 0.82
CA TRP A 298 3.47 -28.10 0.31
C TRP A 298 2.68 -27.37 1.39
N GLN A 299 2.27 -26.14 1.10
CA GLN A 299 1.50 -25.30 2.01
C GLN A 299 0.03 -25.37 1.65
N VAL A 300 -0.83 -25.70 2.62
CA VAL A 300 -2.28 -25.75 2.40
C VAL A 300 -2.86 -24.35 2.61
N SER A 301 -3.59 -23.83 1.63
CA SER A 301 -4.35 -22.58 1.74
C SER A 301 -5.72 -22.81 2.39
N ARG A 302 -6.41 -21.73 2.77
CA ARG A 302 -7.82 -21.77 3.25
C ARG A 302 -8.79 -22.52 2.34
N ASN A 303 -8.55 -22.52 1.03
CA ASN A 303 -9.39 -23.22 0.04
C ASN A 303 -8.91 -24.67 -0.21
N GLY A 304 -7.98 -25.17 0.59
CA GLY A 304 -7.44 -26.52 0.44
C GLY A 304 -6.41 -26.69 -0.68
N ILE A 305 -6.04 -25.63 -1.40
CA ILE A 305 -5.00 -25.71 -2.44
C ILE A 305 -3.63 -25.91 -1.77
N LEU A 306 -2.92 -26.98 -2.14
CA LEU A 306 -1.55 -27.28 -1.77
C LEU A 306 -0.59 -26.55 -2.73
N THR A 307 0.04 -25.48 -2.24
CA THR A 307 1.00 -24.68 -3.00
C THR A 307 2.42 -25.20 -2.77
N PRO A 308 3.15 -25.61 -3.83
CA PRO A 308 4.51 -26.11 -3.69
C PRO A 308 5.54 -24.99 -3.51
N VAL A 309 6.45 -25.19 -2.58
CA VAL A 309 7.58 -24.30 -2.27
C VAL A 309 8.85 -25.13 -2.21
N ALA A 310 9.80 -24.83 -3.08
CA ALA A 310 11.15 -25.39 -3.00
C ALA A 310 11.90 -24.73 -1.85
N ASN A 311 12.40 -25.55 -0.93
CA ASN A 311 13.41 -25.16 0.03
C ASN A 311 14.75 -25.48 -0.61
N VAL A 312 15.58 -24.48 -0.83
CA VAL A 312 16.80 -24.58 -1.64
C VAL A 312 18.05 -24.43 -0.77
N GLU A 313 19.22 -24.80 -1.29
CA GLU A 313 20.48 -24.34 -0.72
C GLU A 313 20.49 -22.80 -0.69
N PRO A 314 20.77 -22.16 0.46
CA PRO A 314 20.77 -20.71 0.55
C PRO A 314 21.72 -20.10 -0.49
N VAL A 315 21.18 -19.21 -1.33
CA VAL A 315 21.94 -18.53 -2.37
C VAL A 315 21.64 -17.04 -2.34
N GLU A 316 22.66 -16.21 -2.54
CA GLU A 316 22.48 -14.77 -2.65
C GLU A 316 21.96 -14.40 -4.04
N LEU A 317 20.79 -13.77 -4.09
CA LEU A 317 20.10 -13.37 -5.30
C LEU A 317 19.61 -11.92 -5.16
N SER A 318 20.20 -11.00 -5.93
CA SER A 318 19.91 -9.57 -5.88
C SER A 318 19.98 -9.00 -4.45
N GLY A 319 21.12 -9.24 -3.78
CA GLY A 319 21.42 -8.72 -2.43
C GLY A 319 20.56 -9.29 -1.30
N ALA A 320 19.83 -10.40 -1.52
CA ALA A 320 19.12 -11.11 -0.47
C ALA A 320 19.44 -12.61 -0.48
N MET A 321 19.57 -13.19 0.71
CA MET A 321 19.70 -14.63 0.87
C MET A 321 18.36 -15.34 0.62
N VAL A 322 18.30 -16.08 -0.48
CA VAL A 322 17.14 -16.87 -0.87
C VAL A 322 17.31 -18.31 -0.39
N SER A 323 16.37 -18.77 0.43
CA SER A 323 16.28 -20.16 0.91
C SER A 323 14.95 -20.84 0.54
N ARG A 324 13.97 -20.06 0.03
CA ARG A 324 12.64 -20.54 -0.35
C ARG A 324 12.23 -19.93 -1.67
N VAL A 325 11.74 -20.76 -2.57
CA VAL A 325 11.37 -20.41 -3.95
C VAL A 325 9.98 -20.95 -4.23
N THR A 326 9.07 -20.11 -4.73
CA THR A 326 7.75 -20.61 -5.13
C THR A 326 7.87 -21.42 -6.42
N LEU A 327 7.23 -22.58 -6.44
CA LEU A 327 7.06 -23.41 -7.64
C LEU A 327 5.70 -23.15 -8.31
N HIS A 328 4.98 -22.10 -7.89
CA HIS A 328 3.68 -21.67 -8.39
C HIS A 328 2.50 -22.62 -8.09
N ASN A 329 2.50 -23.83 -8.65
CA ASN A 329 1.39 -24.77 -8.56
C ASN A 329 1.85 -26.20 -8.86
N PHE A 330 0.97 -27.18 -8.66
CA PHE A 330 1.27 -28.59 -8.92
C PHE A 330 1.63 -28.85 -10.38
N GLY A 331 0.90 -28.25 -11.33
CA GLY A 331 1.16 -28.42 -12.76
C GLY A 331 2.59 -28.02 -13.16
N MET A 332 3.15 -26.98 -12.56
CA MET A 332 4.55 -26.58 -12.78
C MET A 332 5.55 -27.65 -12.27
N VAL A 333 5.27 -28.22 -11.10
CA VAL A 333 6.06 -29.29 -10.49
C VAL A 333 6.00 -30.56 -11.33
N GLU A 334 4.82 -30.91 -11.83
CA GLU A 334 4.58 -32.08 -12.69
C GLU A 334 5.21 -31.91 -14.08
N GLN A 335 4.98 -30.77 -14.73
CA GLN A 335 5.50 -30.47 -16.07
C GLN A 335 7.04 -30.56 -16.12
N HIS A 336 7.72 -30.05 -15.10
CA HIS A 336 9.18 -30.06 -15.02
C HIS A 336 9.72 -31.24 -14.21
N GLN A 337 8.85 -32.15 -13.76
CA GLN A 337 9.19 -33.31 -12.93
C GLN A 337 10.13 -32.93 -11.77
N LEU A 338 9.84 -31.83 -11.07
CA LEU A 338 10.75 -31.25 -10.06
C LEU A 338 10.94 -32.18 -8.86
N LYS A 339 12.19 -32.37 -8.45
CA LYS A 339 12.59 -33.32 -7.40
C LYS A 339 13.58 -32.70 -6.43
N ALA A 340 13.69 -33.34 -5.26
CA ALA A 340 14.79 -33.05 -4.36
C ALA A 340 16.13 -33.38 -5.04
N LYS A 341 17.11 -32.50 -4.85
CA LYS A 341 18.44 -32.48 -5.46
C LYS A 341 18.51 -32.01 -6.92
N ASP A 342 17.41 -31.58 -7.51
CA ASP A 342 17.47 -30.90 -8.80
C ASP A 342 18.21 -29.57 -8.63
N GLU A 343 19.07 -29.24 -9.59
CA GLU A 343 19.63 -27.90 -9.74
C GLU A 343 18.67 -27.08 -10.58
N ILE A 344 18.13 -26.03 -9.99
CA ILE A 344 17.16 -25.16 -10.62
C ILE A 344 17.74 -23.77 -10.76
N GLU A 345 17.40 -23.15 -11.88
CA GLU A 345 17.60 -21.72 -12.07
C GLU A 345 16.42 -20.98 -11.45
N ILE A 346 16.74 -19.97 -10.65
CA ILE A 346 15.77 -19.17 -9.94
C ILE A 346 15.97 -17.70 -10.28
N VAL A 347 14.86 -16.97 -10.30
CA VAL A 347 14.84 -15.54 -10.60
C VAL A 347 14.00 -14.80 -9.59
N ARG A 348 14.40 -13.58 -9.25
CA ARG A 348 13.61 -12.70 -8.39
C ARG A 348 12.82 -11.72 -9.26
N SER A 349 11.55 -12.05 -9.51
CA SER A 349 10.70 -11.17 -10.33
C SER A 349 10.30 -9.93 -9.52
N GLY A 350 10.79 -8.75 -9.95
CA GLY A 350 10.48 -7.48 -9.30
C GLY A 350 10.95 -7.40 -7.85
N GLU A 351 12.07 -8.06 -7.54
CA GLU A 351 12.80 -7.96 -6.27
C GLU A 351 12.06 -8.35 -4.98
N VAL A 352 10.97 -9.12 -5.03
CA VAL A 352 10.29 -9.55 -3.77
C VAL A 352 10.19 -11.06 -3.62
N ILE A 353 9.68 -11.78 -4.62
CA ILE A 353 9.41 -13.22 -4.49
C ILE A 353 10.29 -14.01 -5.46
N PRO A 354 11.22 -14.85 -4.96
CA PRO A 354 11.99 -15.78 -5.78
C PRO A 354 11.09 -16.84 -6.41
N LYS A 355 11.26 -17.06 -7.72
CA LYS A 355 10.46 -17.97 -8.53
C LYS A 355 11.38 -18.95 -9.27
N PHE A 356 10.87 -20.17 -9.46
CA PHE A 356 11.47 -21.14 -10.36
C PHE A 356 11.43 -20.61 -11.80
N LEU A 357 12.54 -20.76 -12.53
CA LEU A 357 12.64 -20.41 -13.94
C LEU A 357 12.81 -21.65 -14.81
N SER A 358 13.82 -22.46 -14.54
CA SER A 358 14.15 -23.65 -15.35
C SER A 358 14.86 -24.72 -14.51
N VAL A 359 14.86 -25.96 -15.00
CA VAL A 359 15.73 -27.03 -14.45
C VAL A 359 17.03 -27.01 -15.22
N VAL A 360 18.16 -26.88 -14.51
CA VAL A 360 19.50 -26.94 -15.10
C VAL A 360 19.97 -28.39 -15.16
N ASN A 361 19.96 -29.07 -14.02
CA ASN A 361 20.30 -30.50 -13.93
C ASN A 361 19.25 -31.23 -13.11
N SER A 362 18.66 -32.28 -13.69
CA SER A 362 17.69 -33.12 -12.99
C SER A 362 18.39 -34.25 -12.24
N SER A 363 17.95 -34.50 -11.02
CA SER A 363 18.42 -35.58 -10.17
C SER A 363 17.82 -36.94 -10.57
N LYS A 364 18.52 -38.00 -10.16
CA LYS A 364 18.03 -39.40 -10.25
C LYS A 364 17.00 -39.74 -9.18
N SER A 365 16.62 -38.79 -8.33
CA SER A 365 15.58 -38.99 -7.32
C SER A 365 14.25 -39.37 -8.00
N PRO A 366 13.37 -40.16 -7.36
CA PRO A 366 12.03 -40.36 -7.87
C PRO A 366 11.22 -39.07 -7.73
N PHE A 367 10.44 -38.74 -8.76
CA PHE A 367 9.44 -37.68 -8.69
C PHE A 367 8.36 -38.07 -7.68
N LYS A 368 8.04 -37.17 -6.75
CA LYS A 368 7.04 -37.42 -5.69
C LYS A 368 6.29 -36.14 -5.36
N TYR A 369 5.00 -36.28 -5.11
CA TYR A 369 4.14 -35.26 -4.52
C TYR A 369 3.31 -35.91 -3.39
N PRO A 370 2.70 -35.12 -2.49
CA PRO A 370 2.01 -35.68 -1.34
C PRO A 370 0.64 -36.22 -1.76
N GLU A 371 0.49 -37.54 -1.83
CA GLU A 371 -0.81 -38.23 -1.97
C GLU A 371 -1.71 -38.06 -0.73
N LYS A 372 -1.13 -37.62 0.38
CA LYS A 372 -1.82 -37.27 1.62
C LYS A 372 -1.45 -35.86 2.04
N CYS A 373 -2.43 -35.09 2.48
CA CYS A 373 -2.26 -33.71 2.91
C CYS A 373 -1.22 -33.62 4.04
N PRO A 374 -0.18 -32.77 3.94
CA PRO A 374 0.84 -32.67 4.98
C PRO A 374 0.32 -32.09 6.30
N SER A 375 -0.86 -31.49 6.29
CA SER A 375 -1.49 -30.89 7.47
C SER A 375 -2.40 -31.87 8.21
N CYS A 376 -3.29 -32.56 7.49
CA CYS A 376 -4.33 -33.42 8.09
C CYS A 376 -4.24 -34.90 7.72
N SER A 377 -3.27 -35.30 6.88
CA SER A 377 -3.06 -36.67 6.39
C SER A 377 -4.19 -37.29 5.55
N GLU A 378 -5.25 -36.55 5.23
CA GLU A 378 -6.31 -36.99 4.31
C GLU A 378 -5.81 -37.06 2.86
N PRO A 379 -6.41 -37.91 2.00
CA PRO A 379 -6.02 -38.02 0.59
C PRO A 379 -6.07 -36.67 -0.15
N THR A 380 -5.11 -36.47 -1.05
CA THR A 380 -5.10 -35.33 -1.97
C THR A 380 -5.63 -35.71 -3.35
N THR A 381 -6.14 -34.73 -4.06
CA THR A 381 -6.69 -34.87 -5.42
C THR A 381 -6.06 -33.83 -6.34
N VAL A 382 -5.81 -34.21 -7.59
CA VAL A 382 -5.32 -33.28 -8.62
C VAL A 382 -6.52 -32.79 -9.41
N GLU A 383 -6.68 -31.47 -9.49
CA GLU A 383 -7.68 -30.81 -10.32
C GLU A 383 -6.97 -29.73 -11.16
N ASP A 384 -7.02 -29.88 -12.49
CA ASP A 384 -6.26 -29.09 -13.45
C ASP A 384 -4.76 -29.00 -13.10
N ILE A 385 -4.27 -27.82 -12.75
CA ILE A 385 -2.86 -27.54 -12.41
C ILE A 385 -2.62 -27.49 -10.89
N ARG A 386 -3.59 -27.87 -10.07
CA ARG A 386 -3.57 -27.70 -8.61
C ARG A 386 -3.75 -29.03 -7.90
N LEU A 387 -3.15 -29.12 -6.71
CA LEU A 387 -3.33 -30.23 -5.78
C LEU A 387 -4.20 -29.76 -4.62
N PHE A 388 -5.21 -30.55 -4.24
CA PHE A 388 -6.22 -30.16 -3.27
C PHE A 388 -6.26 -31.08 -2.05
N CYS A 389 -6.62 -30.50 -0.91
CA CYS A 389 -7.12 -31.18 0.28
C CYS A 389 -8.57 -30.74 0.51
N HIS A 390 -9.50 -31.69 0.39
CA HIS A 390 -10.93 -31.43 0.57
C HIS A 390 -11.40 -31.52 2.02
N ASN A 391 -10.53 -31.90 2.96
CA ASN A 391 -10.92 -31.97 4.36
C ASN A 391 -11.19 -30.57 4.91
N ASP A 392 -12.44 -30.27 5.25
CA ASP A 392 -12.82 -28.98 5.85
C ASP A 392 -12.28 -28.79 7.27
N LEU A 393 -11.95 -29.88 7.96
CA LEU A 393 -11.34 -29.88 9.29
C LEU A 393 -9.80 -29.85 9.24
N CYS A 394 -9.22 -29.57 8.07
CA CYS A 394 -7.77 -29.48 7.93
C CYS A 394 -7.20 -28.34 8.79
N PRO A 395 -6.23 -28.60 9.69
CA PRO A 395 -5.70 -27.58 10.60
C PRO A 395 -5.11 -26.36 9.88
N ASP A 396 -4.43 -26.55 8.75
CA ASP A 396 -3.89 -25.42 7.97
C ASP A 396 -5.00 -24.63 7.26
N LYS A 397 -6.10 -25.27 6.82
CA LYS A 397 -7.27 -24.54 6.27
C LYS A 397 -7.88 -23.66 7.36
N ILE A 398 -8.11 -24.22 8.55
CA ILE A 398 -8.65 -23.51 9.71
C ILE A 398 -7.74 -22.34 10.09
N LYS A 399 -6.42 -22.58 10.20
CA LYS A 399 -5.42 -21.55 10.51
C LYS A 399 -5.46 -20.40 9.51
N ASP A 400 -5.44 -20.70 8.21
CA ASP A 400 -5.42 -19.67 7.16
C ASP A 400 -6.76 -18.90 7.07
N ASP A 401 -7.89 -19.58 7.32
CA ASP A 401 -9.21 -18.95 7.40
C ASP A 401 -9.29 -17.96 8.58
N ILE A 402 -8.81 -18.37 9.76
CA ILE A 402 -8.73 -17.52 10.95
C ILE A 402 -7.75 -16.35 10.75
N LEU A 403 -6.59 -16.56 10.13
CA LEU A 403 -5.66 -15.46 9.83
C LEU A 403 -6.28 -14.43 8.88
N ASN A 404 -7.01 -14.88 7.87
CA ASN A 404 -7.75 -14.00 6.99
C ASN A 404 -8.83 -13.22 7.77
N TYR A 405 -9.56 -13.88 8.68
CA TYR A 405 -10.54 -13.24 9.55
C TYR A 405 -9.91 -12.16 10.42
N ILE A 406 -8.88 -12.49 11.21
CA ILE A 406 -8.12 -11.59 12.10
C ILE A 406 -7.67 -10.33 11.33
N LYS A 407 -7.09 -10.52 10.15
CA LYS A 407 -6.60 -9.40 9.33
C LYS A 407 -7.71 -8.46 8.86
N LYS A 408 -8.86 -9.00 8.47
CA LYS A 408 -9.96 -8.22 7.88
C LYS A 408 -10.85 -7.57 8.94
N ILE A 409 -11.11 -8.28 10.03
CA ILE A 409 -11.90 -7.76 11.15
C ILE A 409 -11.11 -6.75 11.99
N GLY A 410 -9.77 -6.74 11.88
CA GLY A 410 -8.91 -5.77 12.55
C GLY A 410 -8.40 -6.20 13.93
N ILE A 411 -8.16 -7.50 14.15
CA ILE A 411 -7.55 -7.99 15.39
C ILE A 411 -6.02 -7.88 15.28
N ASP A 412 -5.44 -7.03 16.12
CA ASP A 412 -3.98 -6.85 16.22
C ASP A 412 -3.35 -7.78 17.28
N ASP A 413 -2.02 -7.89 17.26
CA ASP A 413 -1.17 -8.58 18.27
C ASP A 413 -1.28 -10.12 18.36
N LEU A 414 -2.16 -10.75 17.58
CA LEU A 414 -2.22 -12.20 17.42
C LEU A 414 -1.41 -12.67 16.20
N SER A 415 -0.18 -13.14 16.43
CA SER A 415 0.71 -13.60 15.35
C SER A 415 0.35 -14.99 14.84
N SER A 416 0.72 -15.30 13.59
CA SER A 416 0.49 -16.62 12.97
C SER A 416 1.10 -17.79 13.75
N LYS A 417 2.30 -17.62 14.32
CA LYS A 417 2.92 -18.65 15.17
C LYS A 417 2.14 -18.88 16.46
N ARG A 418 1.56 -17.83 17.05
CA ARG A 418 0.79 -17.94 18.28
C ARG A 418 -0.57 -18.59 18.02
N LEU A 419 -1.22 -18.22 16.91
CA LEU A 419 -2.43 -18.91 16.47
C LEU A 419 -2.18 -20.40 16.21
N GLU A 420 -1.04 -20.76 15.61
CA GLU A 420 -0.67 -22.17 15.41
C GLU A 420 -0.55 -22.94 16.73
N GLU A 421 0.05 -22.34 17.76
CA GLU A 421 0.12 -22.96 19.09
C GLU A 421 -1.27 -23.08 19.74
N LEU A 422 -2.12 -22.05 19.64
CA LEU A 422 -3.51 -22.08 20.13
C LEU A 422 -4.32 -23.20 19.47
N ILE A 423 -4.16 -23.39 18.15
CA ILE A 423 -4.81 -24.47 17.41
C ILE A 423 -4.28 -25.83 17.85
N LYS A 424 -2.97 -25.96 18.02
CA LYS A 424 -2.32 -27.20 18.47
C LYS A 424 -2.79 -27.62 19.86
N GLN A 425 -2.99 -26.66 20.77
CA GLN A 425 -3.54 -26.90 22.11
C GLN A 425 -5.07 -27.05 22.11
N LYS A 426 -5.72 -26.96 20.93
CA LYS A 426 -7.18 -27.01 20.75
C LYS A 426 -7.95 -25.90 21.49
N LEU A 427 -7.25 -24.82 21.86
CA LEU A 427 -7.87 -23.62 22.43
C LEU A 427 -8.61 -22.81 21.36
N VAL A 428 -8.15 -22.93 20.10
CA VAL A 428 -8.81 -22.34 18.93
C VAL A 428 -9.04 -23.44 17.89
N THR A 429 -10.28 -23.63 17.48
CA THR A 429 -10.67 -24.68 16.51
C THR A 429 -11.44 -24.13 15.31
N ASP A 430 -12.02 -22.94 15.46
CA ASP A 430 -12.77 -22.22 14.44
C ASP A 430 -12.71 -20.70 14.73
N ILE A 431 -13.27 -19.88 13.84
CA ILE A 431 -13.36 -18.42 14.05
C ILE A 431 -14.09 -18.07 15.36
N PRO A 432 -15.28 -18.62 15.68
CA PRO A 432 -15.98 -18.37 16.93
C PRO A 432 -15.15 -18.62 18.19
N SER A 433 -14.36 -19.70 18.24
CA SER A 433 -13.55 -20.08 19.40
C SER A 433 -12.47 -19.06 19.76
N LEU A 434 -12.12 -18.14 18.85
CA LEU A 434 -11.27 -16.99 19.18
C LEU A 434 -11.87 -16.16 20.32
N TYR A 435 -13.20 -16.05 20.37
CA TYR A 435 -13.92 -15.24 21.34
C TYR A 435 -14.11 -15.94 22.69
N ASP A 436 -13.77 -17.23 22.79
CA ASP A 436 -13.75 -18.02 24.03
C ASP A 436 -12.39 -17.92 24.76
N ILE A 437 -11.35 -17.40 24.11
CA ILE A 437 -9.99 -17.34 24.67
C ILE A 437 -9.96 -16.45 25.91
N THR A 438 -9.36 -16.98 26.97
CA THR A 438 -9.14 -16.28 28.25
C THR A 438 -7.69 -15.82 28.41
N VAL A 439 -7.47 -14.87 29.33
CA VAL A 439 -6.13 -14.38 29.65
C VAL A 439 -5.28 -15.50 30.26
N GLU A 440 -5.90 -16.34 31.10
CA GLU A 440 -5.28 -17.46 31.79
C GLU A 440 -4.74 -18.49 30.80
N GLN A 441 -5.53 -18.88 29.81
CA GLN A 441 -5.09 -19.80 28.75
C GLN A 441 -3.92 -19.23 27.93
N LEU A 442 -3.92 -17.92 27.68
CA LEU A 442 -2.82 -17.29 26.96
C LEU A 442 -1.52 -17.25 27.77
N LEU A 443 -1.60 -17.17 29.11
CA LEU A 443 -0.43 -17.19 29.99
C LEU A 443 0.29 -18.55 30.03
N GLU A 444 -0.40 -19.63 29.65
CA GLU A 444 0.21 -20.96 29.52
C GLU A 444 1.11 -21.09 28.27
N LEU A 445 1.04 -20.13 27.34
CA LEU A 445 1.83 -20.13 26.11
C LEU A 445 3.24 -19.58 26.32
N ASP A 446 4.22 -20.19 25.64
CA ASP A 446 5.61 -19.71 25.67
C ASP A 446 5.69 -18.22 25.23
N LYS A 447 6.46 -17.44 26.00
CA LYS A 447 6.71 -16.01 25.79
C LYS A 447 5.45 -15.13 25.77
N VAL A 448 4.38 -15.55 26.43
CA VAL A 448 3.22 -14.68 26.69
C VAL A 448 3.26 -14.20 28.14
N LYS A 449 3.23 -12.88 28.32
CA LYS A 449 3.12 -12.23 29.63
C LYS A 449 1.76 -11.55 29.73
N GLU A 450 1.34 -11.25 30.95
CA GLU A 450 0.05 -10.65 31.29
C GLU A 450 -0.35 -9.46 30.41
N LYS A 451 0.58 -8.53 30.16
CA LYS A 451 0.32 -7.36 29.29
C LYS A 451 -0.07 -7.76 27.87
N LEU A 452 0.60 -8.76 27.30
CA LEU A 452 0.32 -9.23 25.94
C LEU A 452 -0.97 -10.07 25.90
N ALA A 453 -1.19 -10.92 26.90
CA ALA A 453 -2.41 -11.72 27.01
C ALA A 453 -3.67 -10.81 27.08
N ASN A 454 -3.65 -9.82 27.97
CA ASN A 454 -4.73 -8.82 28.08
C ASN A 454 -4.94 -8.05 26.78
N LYS A 455 -3.86 -7.66 26.10
CA LYS A 455 -3.95 -6.93 24.82
C LYS A 455 -4.63 -7.77 23.74
N ILE A 456 -4.24 -9.05 23.61
CA ILE A 456 -4.83 -9.97 22.63
C ILE A 456 -6.33 -10.16 22.91
N VAL A 457 -6.71 -10.49 24.15
CA VAL A 457 -8.12 -10.66 24.52
C VAL A 457 -8.89 -9.38 24.24
N THR A 458 -8.39 -8.23 24.68
CA THR A 458 -9.03 -6.92 24.45
C THR A 458 -9.25 -6.65 22.96
N ASN A 459 -8.25 -6.86 22.12
CA ASN A 459 -8.37 -6.67 20.67
C ASN A 459 -9.43 -7.60 20.06
N ILE A 460 -9.50 -8.87 20.50
CA ILE A 460 -10.52 -9.81 20.06
C ILE A 460 -11.91 -9.33 20.49
N GLN A 461 -12.09 -8.94 21.76
CA GLN A 461 -13.39 -8.46 22.26
C GLN A 461 -13.84 -7.19 21.53
N ASN A 462 -12.94 -6.24 21.29
CA ASN A 462 -13.23 -4.99 20.59
C ASN A 462 -13.64 -5.21 19.12
N SER A 463 -13.18 -6.29 18.48
CA SER A 463 -13.55 -6.60 17.08
C SER A 463 -15.02 -7.00 16.88
N ARG A 464 -15.82 -7.08 17.96
CA ARG A 464 -17.26 -7.32 17.92
C ARG A 464 -18.06 -6.08 17.49
N ASP A 465 -17.48 -4.90 17.64
CA ASP A 465 -18.06 -3.63 17.18
C ASP A 465 -17.49 -3.31 15.81
N VAL A 466 -18.26 -3.60 14.76
CA VAL A 466 -17.79 -3.59 13.37
C VAL A 466 -18.95 -3.43 12.41
N ASP A 467 -18.72 -2.76 11.28
CA ASP A 467 -19.74 -2.64 10.24
C ASP A 467 -20.01 -3.98 9.55
N LEU A 468 -21.26 -4.15 9.09
CA LEU A 468 -21.72 -5.38 8.43
C LEU A 468 -20.89 -5.77 7.20
N ILE A 469 -20.36 -4.81 6.45
CA ILE A 469 -19.58 -5.08 5.22
C ILE A 469 -18.23 -5.71 5.60
N THR A 470 -17.55 -5.11 6.57
CA THR A 470 -16.28 -5.62 7.11
C THR A 470 -16.48 -6.99 7.73
N PHE A 471 -17.55 -7.19 8.51
CA PHE A 471 -17.93 -8.49 9.05
C PHE A 471 -18.07 -9.55 7.94
N LEU A 472 -18.89 -9.31 6.91
CA LEU A 472 -19.08 -10.26 5.81
C LEU A 472 -17.78 -10.56 5.06
N ALA A 473 -16.99 -9.53 4.77
CA ALA A 473 -15.72 -9.68 4.07
C ALA A 473 -14.72 -10.53 4.88
N SER A 474 -14.79 -10.47 6.22
CA SER A 474 -13.92 -11.21 7.13
C SER A 474 -14.20 -12.72 7.15
N LEU A 475 -15.45 -13.15 6.93
CA LEU A 475 -15.90 -14.55 7.00
C LEU A 475 -15.33 -15.47 5.92
N GLY A 476 -14.61 -14.90 4.94
CA GLY A 476 -13.96 -15.68 3.89
C GLY A 476 -14.93 -16.26 2.86
N ILE A 477 -16.13 -15.68 2.70
CA ILE A 477 -17.14 -16.10 1.72
C ILE A 477 -16.53 -16.09 0.30
N SER A 478 -16.61 -17.21 -0.41
CA SER A 478 -16.15 -17.30 -1.80
C SER A 478 -16.92 -16.32 -2.68
N GLY A 479 -16.21 -15.53 -3.50
CA GLY A 479 -16.83 -14.43 -4.24
C GLY A 479 -17.25 -13.22 -3.39
N GLY A 480 -17.09 -13.25 -2.06
CA GLY A 480 -17.40 -12.17 -1.12
C GLY A 480 -16.21 -11.25 -0.84
N ALA A 481 -15.62 -10.66 -1.88
CA ALA A 481 -14.66 -9.57 -1.70
C ALA A 481 -15.36 -8.33 -1.09
N PHE A 482 -14.61 -7.44 -0.43
CA PHE A 482 -15.17 -6.29 0.29
C PHE A 482 -16.14 -5.47 -0.55
N ASN A 483 -15.77 -5.14 -1.79
CA ASN A 483 -16.62 -4.40 -2.74
C ASN A 483 -17.90 -5.15 -3.11
N LYS A 484 -17.88 -6.49 -3.15
CA LYS A 484 -19.06 -7.31 -3.43
C LYS A 484 -19.98 -7.36 -2.21
N CYS A 485 -19.43 -7.50 -1.00
CA CYS A 485 -20.19 -7.41 0.25
C CYS A 485 -20.84 -6.02 0.40
N GLU A 486 -20.11 -4.95 0.05
CA GLU A 486 -20.64 -3.57 0.04
C GLU A 486 -21.87 -3.46 -0.86
N LYS A 487 -21.79 -3.97 -2.09
CA LYS A 487 -22.94 -3.95 -3.02
C LYS A 487 -24.13 -4.77 -2.53
N VAL A 488 -23.89 -5.90 -1.88
CA VAL A 488 -24.96 -6.72 -1.26
C VAL A 488 -25.67 -5.94 -0.17
N VAL A 489 -24.92 -5.33 0.75
CA VAL A 489 -25.48 -4.54 1.85
C VAL A 489 -26.21 -3.30 1.30
N MET A 490 -25.63 -2.60 0.32
CA MET A 490 -26.24 -1.45 -0.35
C MET A 490 -27.50 -1.79 -1.15
N ALA A 491 -27.66 -3.03 -1.59
CA ALA A 491 -28.87 -3.51 -2.26
C ALA A 491 -30.03 -3.81 -1.27
N GLY A 492 -29.89 -3.43 0.01
CA GLY A 492 -30.94 -3.57 1.03
C GLY A 492 -30.82 -4.84 1.88
N TYR A 493 -29.78 -5.66 1.68
CA TYR A 493 -29.45 -6.81 2.53
C TYR A 493 -28.56 -6.37 3.69
N ASP A 494 -29.11 -5.48 4.51
CA ASP A 494 -28.45 -4.73 5.57
C ASP A 494 -28.49 -5.38 6.96
N SER A 495 -28.93 -6.64 7.05
CA SER A 495 -28.94 -7.41 8.30
C SER A 495 -28.55 -8.85 8.04
N ILE A 496 -28.05 -9.54 9.08
CA ILE A 496 -27.69 -10.95 8.99
C ILE A 496 -28.90 -11.81 8.58
N GLU A 497 -30.10 -11.49 9.07
CA GLU A 497 -31.33 -12.20 8.70
C GLU A 497 -31.66 -12.05 7.22
N LYS A 498 -31.47 -10.84 6.66
CA LYS A 498 -31.68 -10.59 5.22
C LYS A 498 -30.61 -11.29 4.39
N ILE A 499 -29.35 -11.19 4.79
CA ILE A 499 -28.21 -11.81 4.09
C ILE A 499 -28.38 -13.33 4.03
N LEU A 500 -28.72 -13.98 5.15
CA LEU A 500 -28.88 -15.43 5.20
C LEU A 500 -30.07 -15.96 4.36
N LYS A 501 -30.96 -15.08 3.89
CA LYS A 501 -32.11 -15.38 3.03
C LYS A 501 -31.84 -15.12 1.53
N LEU A 502 -30.69 -14.57 1.16
CA LEU A 502 -30.34 -14.28 -0.23
C LEU A 502 -30.45 -15.53 -1.12
N SER A 503 -31.05 -15.36 -2.29
CA SER A 503 -31.05 -16.36 -3.36
C SER A 503 -30.03 -16.02 -4.45
N VAL A 504 -29.78 -17.00 -5.33
CA VAL A 504 -28.94 -16.77 -6.52
C VAL A 504 -29.59 -15.74 -7.45
N GLN A 505 -30.92 -15.76 -7.59
CA GLN A 505 -31.63 -14.77 -8.41
C GLN A 505 -31.52 -13.35 -7.85
N ASP A 506 -31.54 -13.18 -6.53
CA ASP A 506 -31.39 -11.88 -5.90
C ASP A 506 -30.01 -11.29 -6.18
N LEU A 507 -28.96 -12.10 -6.04
CA LEU A 507 -27.59 -11.66 -6.28
C LEU A 507 -27.32 -11.32 -7.74
N THR A 508 -27.92 -12.02 -8.71
CA THR A 508 -27.70 -11.70 -10.14
C THR A 508 -28.30 -10.36 -10.56
N GLN A 509 -29.21 -9.79 -9.77
CA GLN A 509 -29.69 -8.40 -9.97
C GLN A 509 -28.70 -7.35 -9.45
N ILE A 510 -27.71 -7.75 -8.66
CA ILE A 510 -26.70 -6.85 -8.09
C ILE A 510 -25.51 -6.75 -9.06
N GLU A 511 -25.11 -5.52 -9.36
CA GLU A 511 -23.99 -5.23 -10.25
C GLU A 511 -22.72 -5.99 -9.82
N SER A 512 -22.00 -6.59 -10.78
CA SER A 512 -20.78 -7.40 -10.57
C SER A 512 -20.98 -8.85 -10.09
N PHE A 513 -22.23 -9.33 -10.00
CA PHE A 513 -22.53 -10.75 -9.79
C PHE A 513 -23.05 -11.41 -11.09
N ALA A 514 -22.18 -12.19 -11.73
CA ALA A 514 -22.60 -13.15 -12.76
C ALA A 514 -23.13 -14.43 -12.09
N GLU A 515 -23.96 -15.19 -12.80
CA GLU A 515 -24.65 -16.40 -12.29
C GLU A 515 -23.70 -17.37 -11.55
N LYS A 516 -22.54 -17.69 -12.13
CA LYS A 516 -21.53 -18.55 -11.49
C LYS A 516 -21.04 -17.97 -10.16
N SER A 517 -20.71 -16.67 -10.13
CA SER A 517 -20.22 -16.01 -8.93
C SER A 517 -21.30 -15.79 -7.87
N ALA A 518 -22.57 -15.65 -8.27
CA ALA A 518 -23.71 -15.60 -7.37
C ALA A 518 -23.92 -16.96 -6.69
N LYS A 519 -23.89 -18.05 -7.46
CA LYS A 519 -23.97 -19.41 -6.93
C LYS A 519 -22.84 -19.71 -5.94
N GLU A 520 -21.59 -19.42 -6.31
CA GLU A 520 -20.43 -19.60 -5.42
C GLU A 520 -20.56 -18.81 -4.11
N PHE A 521 -21.10 -17.58 -4.17
CA PHE A 521 -21.34 -16.76 -2.98
C PHE A 521 -22.42 -17.36 -2.09
N ILE A 522 -23.57 -17.77 -2.65
CA ILE A 522 -24.66 -18.37 -1.88
C ILE A 522 -24.23 -19.69 -1.24
N ASP A 523 -23.60 -20.59 -2.00
CA ASP A 523 -23.14 -21.88 -1.48
C ASP A 523 -22.15 -21.67 -0.32
N SER A 524 -21.23 -20.71 -0.47
CA SER A 524 -20.27 -20.37 0.58
C SER A 524 -20.89 -19.62 1.76
N LEU A 525 -21.95 -18.84 1.56
CA LEU A 525 -22.66 -18.16 2.63
C LEU A 525 -23.44 -19.16 3.48
N GLN A 526 -24.13 -20.11 2.83
CA GLN A 526 -24.89 -21.15 3.52
C GLN A 526 -23.97 -22.08 4.32
N SER A 527 -22.77 -22.41 3.82
CA SER A 527 -21.80 -23.21 4.58
C SER A 527 -21.27 -22.50 5.84
N LYS A 528 -21.29 -21.16 5.87
CA LYS A 528 -20.89 -20.33 7.02
C LYS A 528 -22.04 -19.97 7.96
N LYS A 529 -23.28 -20.40 7.68
CA LYS A 529 -24.48 -20.03 8.45
C LYS A 529 -24.37 -20.33 9.93
N GLU A 530 -23.90 -21.52 10.31
CA GLU A 530 -23.76 -21.89 11.72
C GLU A 530 -22.61 -21.12 12.40
N THR A 531 -21.52 -20.83 11.68
CA THR A 531 -20.46 -19.95 12.15
C THR A 531 -20.99 -18.54 12.46
N ILE A 532 -21.79 -17.98 11.55
CA ILE A 532 -22.41 -16.67 11.71
C ILE A 532 -23.32 -16.67 12.95
N LYS A 533 -24.20 -17.65 13.09
CA LYS A 533 -25.08 -17.77 14.27
C LYS A 533 -24.27 -17.84 15.57
N LYS A 534 -23.22 -18.67 15.61
CA LYS A 534 -22.35 -18.79 16.79
C LYS A 534 -21.65 -17.47 17.11
N LEU A 535 -21.13 -16.77 16.09
CA LEU A 535 -20.54 -15.42 16.26
C LEU A 535 -21.55 -14.45 16.88
N MET A 536 -22.79 -14.43 16.39
CA MET A 536 -23.83 -13.54 16.95
C MET A 536 -24.09 -13.78 18.45
N THR A 537 -23.87 -15.00 18.97
CA THR A 537 -24.03 -15.27 20.41
C THR A 537 -22.99 -14.57 21.30
N TYR A 538 -21.87 -14.11 20.73
CA TYR A 538 -20.85 -13.32 21.44
C TYR A 538 -21.18 -11.82 21.52
N GLY A 539 -22.37 -11.40 21.07
CA GLY A 539 -22.82 -10.02 21.16
C GLY A 539 -22.16 -9.09 20.13
N PHE A 540 -22.03 -9.55 18.89
CA PHE A 540 -21.60 -8.67 17.79
C PHE A 540 -22.59 -7.54 17.60
N SER A 541 -22.08 -6.31 17.65
CA SER A 541 -22.81 -5.11 17.25
C SER A 541 -22.46 -4.86 15.79
N LEU A 542 -23.31 -5.38 14.91
CA LEU A 542 -23.17 -5.17 13.47
C LEU A 542 -23.97 -3.95 13.10
N ASP A 543 -23.30 -2.81 12.99
CA ASP A 543 -23.92 -1.64 12.40
C ASP A 543 -24.19 -1.96 10.94
N ALA A 544 -25.48 -2.12 10.60
CA ALA A 544 -25.93 -1.83 9.26
C ALA A 544 -25.43 -0.42 8.94
N PRO A 545 -24.87 -0.13 7.74
CA PRO A 545 -24.76 1.26 7.34
C PRO A 545 -26.16 1.85 7.54
N LEU A 546 -26.26 2.89 8.39
CA LEU A 546 -27.53 3.42 8.88
C LEU A 546 -28.51 3.44 7.72
N ALA A 547 -29.69 2.84 7.93
CA ALA A 547 -30.74 2.76 6.92
C ALA A 547 -30.79 4.10 6.23
N ILE A 548 -30.33 4.08 4.98
CA ILE A 548 -30.19 5.28 4.17
C ILE A 548 -31.56 5.95 4.24
N ASN A 549 -31.67 7.14 4.85
CA ASN A 549 -32.94 7.86 4.91
C ASN A 549 -33.33 8.27 3.49
N SER A 550 -33.92 7.35 2.74
CA SER A 550 -34.29 7.52 1.34
C SER A 550 -35.49 8.46 1.16
N ASP A 551 -36.21 8.73 2.25
CA ASP A 551 -37.26 9.76 2.32
C ASP A 551 -36.69 11.16 2.64
N SER A 552 -35.37 11.26 2.87
CA SER A 552 -34.70 12.54 3.01
C SER A 552 -34.70 13.31 1.69
N GLU A 553 -34.84 14.64 1.75
CA GLU A 553 -34.70 15.52 0.57
C GLU A 553 -33.35 15.39 -0.14
N ILE A 554 -32.39 14.72 0.49
CA ILE A 554 -31.04 14.52 -0.02
C ILE A 554 -30.79 13.13 -0.64
N ALA A 555 -31.80 12.25 -0.64
CA ALA A 555 -31.67 10.91 -1.21
C ALA A 555 -31.35 10.94 -2.71
N GLY A 556 -30.32 10.18 -3.12
CA GLY A 556 -29.80 10.14 -4.48
C GLY A 556 -28.95 11.35 -4.89
N LYS A 557 -28.93 12.42 -4.09
CA LYS A 557 -28.19 13.64 -4.40
C LYS A 557 -26.71 13.50 -4.09
N LYS A 558 -25.86 14.05 -4.95
CA LYS A 558 -24.41 13.97 -4.89
C LYS A 558 -23.84 15.16 -4.14
N PHE A 559 -23.18 14.90 -3.01
CA PHE A 559 -22.56 15.91 -2.17
C PHE A 559 -21.05 15.88 -2.30
N CYS A 560 -20.45 17.04 -2.47
CA CYS A 560 -19.03 17.23 -2.20
C CYS A 560 -18.88 18.00 -0.88
N ILE A 561 -17.79 17.76 -0.15
CA ILE A 561 -17.52 18.41 1.12
C ILE A 561 -16.14 19.06 1.05
N THR A 562 -16.04 20.33 1.47
CA THR A 562 -14.79 21.10 1.46
C THR A 562 -14.71 22.10 2.62
N GLY A 563 -13.53 22.69 2.81
CA GLY A 563 -13.29 23.75 3.79
C GLY A 563 -13.37 23.28 5.25
N THR A 564 -13.47 24.26 6.14
CA THR A 564 -13.59 24.09 7.59
C THR A 564 -14.99 23.63 7.96
N LEU A 565 -15.07 22.64 8.85
CA LEU A 565 -16.29 22.01 9.34
C LEU A 565 -16.28 22.04 10.86
N SER A 566 -17.46 22.08 11.47
CA SER A 566 -17.64 22.01 12.93
C SER A 566 -17.43 20.59 13.47
N MET A 567 -17.57 19.56 12.63
CA MET A 567 -17.33 18.16 12.98
C MET A 567 -16.30 17.49 12.06
N LYS A 568 -15.85 16.27 12.42
CA LYS A 568 -14.93 15.53 11.57
C LYS A 568 -15.59 15.24 10.23
N ARG A 569 -14.84 15.45 9.15
CA ARG A 569 -15.33 15.18 7.78
C ARG A 569 -15.80 13.74 7.59
N SER A 570 -15.13 12.76 8.22
CA SER A 570 -15.56 11.36 8.19
C SER A 570 -16.98 11.18 8.73
N ASP A 571 -17.32 11.92 9.79
CA ASP A 571 -18.59 11.81 10.49
C ASP A 571 -19.68 12.50 9.67
N LEU A 572 -19.38 13.66 9.07
CA LEU A 572 -20.30 14.33 8.13
C LEU A 572 -20.51 13.51 6.85
N GLN A 573 -19.47 12.88 6.30
CA GLN A 573 -19.58 11.97 5.16
C GLN A 573 -20.45 10.75 5.51
N LYS A 574 -20.32 10.25 6.73
CA LYS A 574 -21.18 9.20 7.27
C LYS A 574 -22.62 9.70 7.32
N ILE A 575 -22.90 10.86 7.93
CA ILE A 575 -24.25 11.45 8.00
C ILE A 575 -24.88 11.68 6.62
N VAL A 576 -24.12 12.13 5.63
CA VAL A 576 -24.60 12.29 4.24
C VAL A 576 -25.02 10.93 3.66
N LYS A 577 -24.17 9.91 3.79
CA LYS A 577 -24.46 8.55 3.31
C LYS A 577 -25.65 7.92 4.05
N ASP A 578 -25.69 8.11 5.38
CA ASP A 578 -26.75 7.65 6.26
C ASP A 578 -28.12 8.29 5.90
N ASN A 579 -28.14 9.40 5.16
CA ASN A 579 -29.36 10.08 4.69
C ASN A 579 -29.58 9.99 3.16
N GLY A 580 -28.94 9.06 2.46
CA GLY A 580 -29.19 8.85 1.02
C GLY A 580 -28.39 9.71 0.08
N GLY A 581 -27.56 10.59 0.61
CA GLY A 581 -26.62 11.36 -0.19
C GLY A 581 -25.44 10.51 -0.65
N ILE A 582 -25.01 10.75 -1.88
CA ILE A 582 -23.81 10.15 -2.47
C ILE A 582 -22.64 11.11 -2.22
N VAL A 583 -21.70 10.72 -1.36
CA VAL A 583 -20.49 11.52 -1.12
C VAL A 583 -19.51 11.35 -2.28
N GLN A 584 -19.19 12.46 -2.95
CA GLN A 584 -18.19 12.53 -4.00
C GLN A 584 -16.92 13.21 -3.51
N SER A 585 -15.78 12.68 -3.95
CA SER A 585 -14.47 13.22 -3.59
C SER A 585 -14.17 14.56 -4.26
N GLY A 586 -14.88 14.93 -5.33
CA GLY A 586 -14.70 16.16 -6.08
C GLY A 586 -16.03 16.69 -6.63
N VAL A 587 -16.03 17.96 -7.01
CA VAL A 587 -17.17 18.63 -7.66
C VAL A 587 -17.12 18.34 -9.16
N SER A 588 -18.26 17.94 -9.72
CA SER A 588 -18.48 17.64 -11.13
C SER A 588 -19.81 18.23 -11.59
N GLY A 589 -20.11 18.21 -12.89
CA GLY A 589 -21.42 18.67 -13.39
C GLY A 589 -22.62 17.85 -12.88
N GLU A 590 -22.36 16.68 -12.29
CA GLU A 590 -23.39 15.85 -11.66
C GLU A 590 -23.51 16.08 -10.15
N THR A 591 -22.73 16.99 -9.57
CA THR A 591 -22.76 17.25 -8.12
C THR A 591 -23.92 18.20 -7.81
N ASP A 592 -24.78 17.82 -6.87
CA ASP A 592 -25.96 18.60 -6.49
C ASP A 592 -25.66 19.68 -5.45
N TYR A 593 -24.76 19.38 -4.49
CA TYR A 593 -24.40 20.32 -3.43
C TYR A 593 -22.93 20.24 -3.05
N LEU A 594 -22.38 21.39 -2.64
CA LEU A 594 -21.13 21.49 -1.91
C LEU A 594 -21.39 21.93 -0.46
N ILE A 595 -20.97 21.13 0.52
CA ILE A 595 -21.08 21.47 1.94
C ILE A 595 -19.78 22.15 2.42
N THR A 596 -19.91 23.35 2.98
CA THR A 596 -18.84 24.06 3.69
C THR A 596 -19.38 25.19 4.56
N ASN A 597 -18.79 25.46 5.72
CA ASN A 597 -19.11 26.64 6.54
C ASN A 597 -18.30 27.88 6.15
N ASP A 598 -17.37 27.72 5.22
CA ASP A 598 -16.49 28.78 4.77
C ASP A 598 -17.07 29.41 3.50
N GLU A 599 -17.91 30.44 3.69
CA GLU A 599 -18.60 31.16 2.60
C GLU A 599 -17.64 31.92 1.67
N GLN A 600 -16.36 32.02 2.02
CA GLN A 600 -15.31 32.65 1.21
C GLN A 600 -14.17 31.68 0.89
N SER A 601 -14.46 30.37 0.90
CA SER A 601 -13.44 29.34 0.72
C SER A 601 -12.69 29.48 -0.62
N SER A 602 -11.36 29.49 -0.55
CA SER A 602 -10.51 29.51 -1.73
C SER A 602 -10.31 28.12 -2.37
N SER A 603 -10.94 27.08 -1.81
CA SER A 603 -10.74 25.69 -2.24
C SER A 603 -11.17 25.44 -3.69
N SER A 604 -10.45 24.55 -4.38
CA SER A 604 -10.73 24.19 -5.78
C SER A 604 -12.16 23.67 -5.97
N LYS A 605 -12.71 22.95 -4.98
CA LYS A 605 -14.11 22.50 -4.94
C LYS A 605 -15.10 23.65 -4.84
N PHE A 606 -14.81 24.67 -4.02
CA PHE A 606 -15.67 25.85 -3.88
C PHE A 606 -15.72 26.66 -5.18
N LYS A 607 -14.55 26.95 -5.77
CA LYS A 607 -14.48 27.65 -7.06
C LYS A 607 -15.10 26.86 -8.20
N LYS A 608 -14.92 25.53 -8.21
CA LYS A 608 -15.53 24.64 -9.21
C LYS A 608 -17.04 24.50 -9.04
N ALA A 609 -17.54 24.55 -7.80
CA ALA A 609 -18.98 24.62 -7.55
C ALA A 609 -19.55 25.96 -8.04
N GLN A 610 -18.86 27.08 -7.78
CA GLN A 610 -19.26 28.38 -8.34
C GLN A 610 -19.26 28.40 -9.87
N SER A 611 -18.20 27.89 -10.53
CA SER A 611 -18.11 27.91 -12.00
C SER A 611 -19.14 27.00 -12.69
N LEU A 612 -19.56 25.93 -12.02
CA LEU A 612 -20.61 25.01 -12.48
C LEU A 612 -22.00 25.38 -11.97
N ASN A 613 -22.16 26.52 -11.28
CA ASN A 613 -23.42 26.96 -10.64
C ASN A 613 -24.05 25.92 -9.70
N ILE A 614 -23.22 25.15 -9.00
CA ILE A 614 -23.64 24.14 -8.03
C ILE A 614 -23.89 24.82 -6.68
N PRO A 615 -25.05 24.62 -6.05
CA PRO A 615 -25.38 25.21 -4.75
C PRO A 615 -24.36 24.88 -3.66
N ILE A 616 -23.89 25.93 -2.98
CA ILE A 616 -23.00 25.83 -1.81
C ILE A 616 -23.82 26.06 -0.55
N ILE A 617 -23.73 25.15 0.42
CA ILE A 617 -24.53 25.17 1.65
C ILE A 617 -23.63 24.99 2.88
N SER A 618 -24.00 25.64 3.98
CA SER A 618 -23.39 25.41 5.29
C SER A 618 -23.83 24.09 5.91
N GLU A 619 -23.11 23.62 6.93
CA GLU A 619 -23.54 22.47 7.74
C GLU A 619 -24.92 22.74 8.35
N GLU A 620 -25.20 23.95 8.84
CA GLU A 620 -26.52 24.30 9.39
C GLU A 620 -27.63 24.12 8.34
N LYS A 621 -27.39 24.57 7.11
CA LYS A 621 -28.35 24.43 6.01
C LYS A 621 -28.48 22.97 5.55
N PHE A 622 -27.39 22.21 5.58
CA PHE A 622 -27.41 20.76 5.35
C PHE A 622 -28.25 20.03 6.41
N PHE A 623 -28.09 20.37 7.70
CA PHE A 623 -28.87 19.77 8.77
C PHE A 623 -30.37 20.07 8.65
N LYS A 624 -30.74 21.29 8.21
CA LYS A 624 -32.14 21.62 7.87
C LYS A 624 -32.71 20.75 6.74
N LEU A 625 -31.92 20.44 5.70
CA LEU A 625 -32.34 19.57 4.59
C LEU A 625 -32.61 18.12 5.02
N ILE A 626 -32.01 17.67 6.13
CA ILE A 626 -32.25 16.35 6.70
C ILE A 626 -33.16 16.38 7.93
N GLY A 627 -33.84 17.50 8.18
CA GLY A 627 -34.82 17.66 9.26
C GLY A 627 -34.23 17.68 10.67
N LYS A 628 -32.99 18.16 10.83
CA LYS A 628 -32.29 18.27 12.12
C LYS A 628 -31.98 19.70 12.53
#